data_AF-A0A367XUJ9-F1
#
_entry.id   AF-A0A367XUJ9-F1
#
_cell.length_a   1.000
_cell.length_b   1.000
_cell.length_c   1.000
_cell.angle_alpha   90.00
_cell.angle_beta   90.00
_cell.angle_gamma   90.00
#
_symmetry.space_group_name_H-M   'P 1'
#
loop_
_entity.id
_entity.type
_entity.pdbx_description
1 polymer ?
#
loop_
_entity_poly.entity_id
_entity_poly.type
_entity_poly.pdbx_seq_one_letter_code
_entity_poly.pdbx_strand_id
1 'polypeptide(L)'
;MAELLKPKNTNPRGIPEAPFIEKVDSVLKNPDDDFDTTMNLFQQRLQQYKYMELSKKQQLADLQIKIPDIEKNLAVIKLIKQKKEKNDKEMITNYELNDTLYSKATIDVKNLDSVYLWLGAEVMLEYNLEDATELLNDRLKKNQEQLKIVTEDLEFLKENITTMEVNTARLYNWDVERRKKAKAA
;
A
#
# COMPACT_ATOMS: atom_id res chain seq x y z
N MET A 1 15.90 16.73 17.34
CA MET A 1 15.04 17.18 16.22
C MET A 1 14.84 18.67 16.40
N ALA A 2 15.37 19.48 15.50
CA ALA A 2 15.11 20.92 15.53
C ALA A 2 13.59 21.15 15.59
N GLU A 3 13.14 22.02 16.49
CA GLU A 3 11.73 22.35 16.74
C GLU A 3 10.93 22.67 15.46
N LEU A 4 11.68 23.08 14.45
CA LEU A 4 11.35 23.34 13.06
C LEU A 4 10.64 22.24 12.26
N LEU A 5 10.93 20.97 12.55
CA LEU A 5 10.32 19.82 11.85
C LEU A 5 9.37 19.03 12.76
N LYS A 6 8.91 19.64 13.87
CA LYS A 6 7.87 19.03 14.70
C LYS A 6 6.57 19.00 13.90
N PRO A 7 5.97 17.82 13.68
CA PRO A 7 4.69 17.72 13.00
C PRO A 7 3.60 18.39 13.84
N LYS A 8 2.72 19.17 13.20
CA LYS A 8 1.53 19.74 13.86
C LYS A 8 0.45 18.67 14.03
N ASN A 9 0.26 17.86 12.99
CA ASN A 9 -0.64 16.72 13.02
C ASN A 9 0.07 15.44 12.58
N THR A 10 -0.58 14.31 12.89
CA THR A 10 -0.18 12.99 12.38
C THR A 10 -1.41 12.35 11.79
N ASN A 11 -1.25 11.54 10.75
CA ASN A 11 -2.35 10.73 10.28
C ASN A 11 -2.70 9.65 11.34
N PRO A 12 -3.87 8.98 11.26
CA PRO A 12 -4.25 7.94 12.21
C PRO A 12 -3.27 6.75 12.35
N ARG A 13 -2.26 6.65 11.46
CA ARG A 13 -1.24 5.61 11.42
C ARG A 13 0.12 6.10 11.94
N GLY A 14 0.18 7.34 12.44
CA GLY A 14 1.38 7.94 13.03
C GLY A 14 2.37 8.55 12.03
N ILE A 15 2.00 8.68 10.75
CA ILE A 15 2.84 9.37 9.76
C ILE A 15 2.79 10.88 10.06
N PRO A 16 3.96 11.52 10.28
CA PRO A 16 4.02 12.94 10.62
C PRO A 16 3.66 13.82 9.43
N GLU A 17 2.85 14.85 9.65
CA GLU A 17 2.59 15.90 8.65
C GLU A 17 3.85 16.76 8.44
N ALA A 18 4.13 17.08 7.18
CA ALA A 18 5.22 17.95 6.78
C ALA A 18 4.84 19.41 7.06
N PRO A 19 5.63 20.15 7.85
CA PRO A 19 5.35 21.56 8.11
C PRO A 19 5.62 22.38 6.85
N PHE A 20 4.70 23.23 6.44
CA PHE A 20 4.95 24.21 5.37
C PHE A 20 5.67 25.44 5.90
N ILE A 21 6.73 25.88 5.20
CA ILE A 21 7.55 27.02 5.61
C ILE A 21 7.30 28.18 4.65
N GLU A 22 6.60 29.20 5.14
CA GLU A 22 6.32 30.42 4.38
C GLU A 22 7.53 31.35 4.29
N LYS A 23 8.25 31.55 5.39
CA LYS A 23 9.41 32.45 5.46
C LYS A 23 10.65 31.69 5.95
N VAL A 24 11.62 31.53 5.07
CA VAL A 24 12.90 30.85 5.37
C VAL A 24 13.70 31.61 6.45
N ASP A 25 13.55 32.94 6.54
CA ASP A 25 14.22 33.76 7.56
C ASP A 25 13.73 33.47 8.99
N SER A 26 12.52 32.92 9.15
CA SER A 26 12.02 32.50 10.47
C SER A 26 12.67 31.21 10.98
N VAL A 27 13.35 30.50 10.08
CA VAL A 27 13.89 29.15 10.28
C VAL A 27 15.39 29.19 10.54
N LEU A 28 16.11 30.09 9.88
CA LEU A 28 17.56 30.23 10.00
C LEU A 28 17.91 31.42 10.89
N LYS A 29 18.33 31.17 12.14
CA LYS A 29 18.73 32.23 13.07
C LYS A 29 20.15 32.70 12.77
N ASN A 30 21.07 31.79 12.43
CA ASN A 30 22.38 32.11 11.90
C ASN A 30 22.57 31.50 10.50
N PRO A 31 22.36 32.29 9.42
CA PRO A 31 22.38 31.83 8.03
C PRO A 31 23.61 31.01 7.62
N ASP A 32 24.81 31.35 8.11
CA ASP A 32 26.06 30.73 7.67
C ASP A 32 26.33 29.38 8.34
N ASP A 33 25.85 29.17 9.57
CA ASP A 33 26.04 27.92 10.32
C ASP A 33 24.84 26.96 10.21
N ASP A 34 23.62 27.51 10.10
CA ASP A 34 22.38 26.73 10.19
C ASP A 34 21.89 26.18 8.85
N PHE A 35 22.36 26.72 7.72
CA PHE A 35 21.84 26.36 6.38
C PHE A 35 22.08 24.89 6.05
N ASP A 36 23.35 24.43 6.07
CA ASP A 36 23.69 23.06 5.69
C ASP A 36 23.01 22.05 6.63
N THR A 37 22.95 22.37 7.93
CA THR A 37 22.24 21.58 8.93
C THR A 37 20.74 21.47 8.61
N THR A 38 20.08 22.59 8.31
CA THR A 38 18.65 22.61 7.99
C THR A 38 18.34 21.93 6.66
N MET A 39 19.19 22.12 5.65
CA MET A 39 19.06 21.48 4.34
C MET A 39 19.18 19.96 4.46
N ASN A 40 20.17 19.48 5.21
CA ASN A 40 20.33 18.05 5.50
C ASN A 40 19.11 17.49 6.24
N LEU A 41 18.55 18.21 7.21
CA LEU A 41 17.33 17.79 7.91
C LEU A 41 16.11 17.67 6.98
N PHE A 42 15.95 18.59 6.02
CA PHE A 42 14.84 18.53 5.06
C PHE A 42 15.01 17.36 4.10
N GLN A 43 16.23 17.14 3.61
CA GLN A 43 16.55 16.00 2.75
C GLN A 43 16.32 14.67 3.48
N GLN A 44 16.75 14.55 4.74
CA GLN A 44 16.49 13.37 5.58
C GLN A 44 14.99 13.12 5.74
N ARG A 45 14.20 14.16 6.05
CA ARG A 45 12.75 14.03 6.20
C ARG A 45 12.08 13.62 4.87
N LEU A 46 12.50 14.22 3.76
CA LEU A 46 12.01 13.87 2.43
C LEU A 46 12.32 12.40 2.09
N GLN A 47 13.53 11.93 2.41
CA GLN A 47 13.92 10.54 2.20
C GLN A 47 13.09 9.57 3.04
N GLN A 48 12.79 9.93 4.30
CA GLN A 48 11.88 9.15 5.14
C GLN A 48 10.50 9.01 4.50
N TYR A 49 9.90 10.09 3.99
CA TYR A 49 8.61 10.02 3.32
C TYR A 49 8.67 9.16 2.04
N LYS A 50 9.71 9.32 1.22
CA LYS A 50 9.90 8.50 0.00
C LYS A 50 10.05 7.02 0.32
N TYR A 51 10.75 6.67 1.39
CA TYR A 51 10.86 5.28 1.85
C TYR A 51 9.50 4.72 2.30
N MET A 52 8.73 5.48 3.08
CA MET A 52 7.38 5.08 3.48
C MET A 52 6.46 4.92 2.26
N GLU A 53 6.55 5.82 1.29
CA GLU A 53 5.76 5.78 0.05
C GLU A 53 6.07 4.52 -0.76
N LEU A 54 7.36 4.18 -0.92
CA LEU A 54 7.78 2.96 -1.60
C LEU A 54 7.22 1.70 -0.92
N SER A 55 7.31 1.62 0.41
CA SER A 55 6.76 0.51 1.19
C SER A 55 5.24 0.38 1.00
N LYS A 56 4.51 1.50 1.04
CA LYS A 56 3.06 1.52 0.83
C LYS A 56 2.66 1.19 -0.61
N LYS A 57 3.44 1.59 -1.61
CA LYS A 57 3.24 1.20 -3.02
C LYS A 57 3.40 -0.30 -3.23
N GLN A 58 4.38 -0.93 -2.58
CA GLN A 58 4.52 -2.39 -2.62
C GLN A 58 3.31 -3.08 -1.98
N GLN A 59 2.86 -2.61 -0.81
CA GLN A 59 1.66 -3.15 -0.15
C GLN A 59 0.41 -3.00 -1.05
N LEU A 60 0.27 -1.87 -1.74
CA LEU A 60 -0.83 -1.64 -2.68
C LEU A 60 -0.79 -2.65 -3.84
N ALA A 61 0.38 -2.86 -4.45
CA ALA A 61 0.55 -3.82 -5.53
C ALA A 61 0.19 -5.25 -5.10
N ASP A 62 0.63 -5.67 -3.90
CA ASP A 62 0.30 -6.99 -3.35
C ASP A 62 -1.22 -7.14 -3.14
N LEU A 63 -1.90 -6.10 -2.66
CA LEU A 63 -3.36 -6.09 -2.46
C LEU A 63 -4.12 -6.14 -3.78
N GLN A 64 -3.62 -5.45 -4.82
CA GLN A 64 -4.20 -5.47 -6.16
C GLN A 64 -4.14 -6.85 -6.83
N ILE A 65 -3.22 -7.72 -6.41
CA ILE A 65 -3.16 -9.12 -6.85
C ILE A 65 -4.08 -9.99 -5.97
N LYS A 66 -3.93 -9.88 -4.64
CA LYS A 66 -4.63 -10.74 -3.68
C LYS A 66 -6.15 -10.60 -3.73
N ILE A 67 -6.68 -9.39 -3.88
CA ILE A 67 -8.13 -9.15 -3.86
C ILE A 67 -8.83 -9.87 -5.03
N PRO A 68 -8.42 -9.65 -6.31
CA PRO A 68 -8.99 -10.38 -7.44
C PRO A 68 -8.84 -11.90 -7.32
N ASP A 69 -7.73 -12.39 -6.78
CA ASP A 69 -7.53 -13.84 -6.61
C ASP A 69 -8.49 -14.43 -5.58
N ILE A 70 -8.73 -13.74 -4.46
CA ILE A 70 -9.75 -14.15 -3.48
C ILE A 70 -11.15 -14.11 -4.11
N GLU A 71 -11.48 -13.09 -4.89
CA GLU A 71 -12.76 -12.97 -5.59
C GLU A 71 -12.97 -14.10 -6.61
N LYS A 72 -11.94 -14.47 -7.38
CA LYS A 72 -11.98 -15.64 -8.28
C LYS A 72 -12.21 -16.94 -7.51
N ASN A 73 -11.53 -17.13 -6.39
CA ASN A 73 -11.72 -18.32 -5.55
C ASN A 73 -13.16 -18.42 -5.02
N LEU A 74 -13.71 -17.29 -4.54
CA LEU A 74 -15.12 -17.21 -4.13
C LEU A 74 -16.06 -17.50 -5.30
N ALA A 75 -15.77 -17.02 -6.51
CA ALA A 75 -16.57 -17.28 -7.69
C ALA A 75 -16.60 -18.77 -8.05
N VAL A 76 -15.48 -19.49 -7.91
CA VAL A 76 -15.41 -20.95 -8.11
C VAL A 76 -16.27 -21.69 -7.08
N ILE A 77 -16.15 -21.36 -5.79
CA ILE A 77 -16.97 -21.98 -4.74
C ILE A 77 -18.45 -21.70 -4.98
N LYS A 78 -18.81 -20.47 -5.38
CA LYS A 78 -20.18 -20.09 -5.73
C LYS A 78 -20.70 -20.90 -6.92
N LEU A 79 -19.88 -21.11 -7.96
CA LEU A 79 -20.24 -21.95 -9.10
C LEU A 79 -20.54 -23.38 -8.67
N ILE A 80 -19.70 -23.97 -7.81
CA ILE A 80 -19.91 -25.32 -7.26
C ILE A 80 -21.25 -25.38 -6.51
N LYS A 81 -21.52 -24.41 -5.63
CA LYS A 81 -22.80 -24.34 -4.88
C LYS A 81 -24.01 -24.24 -5.82
N GLN A 82 -23.95 -23.37 -6.83
CA GLN A 82 -25.03 -23.23 -7.81
C GLN A 82 -25.27 -24.51 -8.62
N LYS A 83 -24.21 -25.23 -8.97
CA LYS A 83 -24.31 -26.51 -9.67
C LYS A 83 -24.96 -27.59 -8.80
N LYS A 84 -24.63 -27.63 -7.50
CA LYS A 84 -25.30 -28.49 -6.52
C LYS A 84 -26.79 -28.17 -6.38
N GLU A 85 -27.16 -26.90 -6.26
CA GLU A 85 -28.56 -26.46 -6.17
C GLU A 85 -29.40 -26.88 -7.39
N LYS A 86 -28.79 -26.90 -8.57
CA LYS A 86 -29.44 -27.35 -9.82
C LYS A 86 -29.51 -28.87 -9.97
N ASN A 87 -28.98 -29.64 -9.02
CA ASN A 87 -28.81 -31.10 -9.08
C ASN A 87 -27.98 -31.57 -10.29
N ASP A 88 -27.02 -30.75 -10.74
CA ASP A 88 -26.06 -31.17 -11.77
C ASP A 88 -25.15 -32.24 -11.17
N LYS A 89 -24.95 -33.37 -11.88
CA LYS A 89 -24.11 -34.47 -11.40
C LYS A 89 -22.63 -34.19 -11.59
N GLU A 90 -22.27 -33.53 -12.69
CA GLU A 90 -20.89 -33.37 -13.12
C GLU A 90 -20.63 -31.95 -13.65
N MET A 91 -19.40 -31.48 -13.45
CA MET A 91 -18.88 -30.27 -14.04
C MET A 91 -17.59 -30.59 -14.79
N ILE A 92 -17.54 -30.20 -16.06
CA ILE A 92 -16.33 -30.30 -16.86
C ILE A 92 -15.58 -28.98 -16.76
N THR A 93 -14.30 -29.04 -16.41
CA THR A 93 -13.43 -27.87 -16.35
C THR A 93 -12.07 -28.16 -16.95
N ASN A 94 -11.38 -27.12 -17.41
CA ASN A 94 -9.97 -27.21 -17.74
C ASN A 94 -9.19 -26.71 -16.53
N TYR A 95 -8.25 -27.51 -16.02
CA TYR A 95 -7.37 -27.13 -14.93
C TYR A 95 -5.94 -26.99 -15.43
N GLU A 96 -5.20 -26.12 -14.77
CA GLU A 96 -3.82 -25.80 -15.11
C GLU A 96 -2.85 -26.85 -14.58
N LEU A 97 -2.01 -27.40 -15.45
CA LEU A 97 -0.88 -28.25 -15.09
C LEU A 97 0.43 -27.46 -15.07
N ASN A 98 0.53 -26.45 -15.94
CA ASN A 98 1.63 -25.50 -16.08
C ASN A 98 1.10 -24.24 -16.79
N ASP A 99 1.83 -23.13 -16.79
CA ASP A 99 1.43 -21.80 -17.29
C ASP A 99 0.83 -21.79 -18.71
N THR A 100 1.17 -22.79 -19.53
CA THR A 100 0.68 -22.95 -20.92
C THR A 100 0.05 -24.31 -21.20
N LEU A 101 -0.08 -25.17 -20.19
CA LEU A 101 -0.60 -26.53 -20.31
C LEU A 101 -1.84 -26.71 -19.44
N TYR A 102 -2.97 -26.92 -20.11
CA TYR A 102 -4.25 -27.19 -19.47
C TYR A 102 -4.73 -28.60 -19.82
N SER A 103 -5.38 -29.25 -18.85
CA SER A 103 -6.01 -30.55 -19.06
C SER A 103 -7.48 -30.49 -18.66
N LYS A 104 -8.28 -31.34 -19.30
CA LYS A 104 -9.72 -31.42 -19.08
C LYS A 104 -10.01 -32.42 -17.96
N ALA A 105 -10.77 -32.02 -16.97
CA ALA A 105 -11.25 -32.87 -15.88
C ALA A 105 -12.78 -32.82 -15.79
N THR A 106 -13.36 -33.95 -15.41
CA THR A 106 -14.77 -34.05 -15.00
C THR A 106 -14.80 -34.20 -13.50
N ILE A 107 -15.49 -33.27 -12.83
CA ILE A 107 -15.63 -33.21 -11.38
C ILE A 107 -17.04 -33.67 -11.02
N ASP A 108 -17.16 -34.65 -10.11
CA ASP A 108 -18.44 -35.04 -9.52
C ASP A 108 -18.87 -33.97 -8.52
N VAL A 109 -19.84 -33.15 -8.93
CA VAL A 109 -20.32 -32.02 -8.13
C VAL A 109 -21.21 -32.51 -6.99
N LYS A 110 -21.87 -33.66 -7.15
CA LYS A 110 -22.81 -34.18 -6.16
C LYS A 110 -22.10 -34.50 -4.84
N ASN A 111 -20.89 -35.05 -4.94
CA ASN A 111 -20.09 -35.49 -3.80
C ASN A 111 -19.01 -34.46 -3.38
N LEU A 112 -19.01 -33.25 -3.94
CA LEU A 112 -18.00 -32.23 -3.66
C LEU A 112 -18.40 -31.34 -2.47
N ASP A 113 -18.20 -31.82 -1.25
CA ASP A 113 -18.60 -31.12 -0.01
C ASP A 113 -17.52 -30.20 0.56
N SER A 114 -16.27 -30.33 0.11
CA SER A 114 -15.13 -29.59 0.62
C SER A 114 -14.19 -29.11 -0.48
N VAL A 115 -13.36 -28.12 -0.12
CA VAL A 115 -12.27 -27.57 -0.93
C VAL A 115 -11.02 -27.47 -0.09
N TYR A 116 -9.87 -27.60 -0.73
CA TYR A 116 -8.57 -27.40 -0.09
C TYR A 116 -8.11 -25.97 -0.31
N LEU A 117 -7.80 -25.27 0.79
CA LEU A 117 -7.30 -23.89 0.77
C LEU A 117 -5.85 -23.85 1.24
N TRP A 118 -5.01 -23.14 0.47
CA TRP A 118 -3.65 -22.85 0.87
C TRP A 118 -3.63 -21.68 1.86
N LEU A 119 -3.12 -21.91 3.08
CA LEU A 119 -3.09 -20.90 4.13
C LEU A 119 -1.74 -20.18 4.23
N GLY A 120 -0.73 -20.65 3.48
CA GLY A 120 0.66 -20.19 3.56
C GLY A 120 1.50 -21.09 4.45
N ALA A 121 2.80 -20.77 4.56
CA ALA A 121 3.78 -21.52 5.36
C ALA A 121 3.77 -23.04 5.09
N GLU A 122 3.61 -23.44 3.83
CA GLU A 122 3.54 -24.84 3.39
C GLU A 122 2.33 -25.64 3.94
N VAL A 123 1.30 -24.95 4.43
CA VAL A 123 0.09 -25.55 4.99
C VAL A 123 -1.11 -25.39 4.06
N MET A 124 -1.75 -26.51 3.75
CA MET A 124 -3.03 -26.61 3.08
C MET A 124 -4.02 -27.33 4.00
N LEU A 125 -5.25 -26.80 4.14
CA LEU A 125 -6.30 -27.42 4.94
C LEU A 125 -7.58 -27.58 4.12
N GLU A 126 -8.32 -28.64 4.45
CA GLU A 126 -9.65 -28.91 3.92
C GLU A 126 -10.70 -28.11 4.67
N TYR A 127 -11.60 -27.47 3.93
CA TYR A 127 -12.75 -26.73 4.46
C TYR A 127 -14.00 -27.18 3.72
N ASN A 128 -15.12 -27.29 4.42
CA ASN A 128 -16.41 -27.40 3.74
C ASN A 128 -16.69 -26.11 2.94
N LEU A 129 -17.64 -26.16 2.01
CA LEU A 129 -17.92 -25.02 1.14
C LEU A 129 -18.40 -23.78 1.90
N GLU A 130 -19.06 -23.94 3.05
CA GLU A 130 -19.56 -22.88 3.91
C GLU A 130 -18.42 -22.14 4.62
N ASP A 131 -17.60 -22.87 5.37
CA ASP A 131 -16.44 -22.36 6.11
C ASP A 131 -15.41 -21.74 5.16
N ALA A 132 -15.20 -22.35 3.99
CA ALA A 132 -14.34 -21.77 2.95
C ALA A 132 -14.88 -20.41 2.46
N THR A 133 -16.20 -20.31 2.28
CA THR A 133 -16.84 -19.06 1.85
C THR A 133 -16.72 -17.99 2.94
N GLU A 134 -16.95 -18.35 4.20
CA GLU A 134 -16.82 -17.42 5.33
C GLU A 134 -15.38 -16.92 5.49
N LEU A 135 -14.41 -17.84 5.48
CA LEU A 135 -12.98 -17.52 5.58
C LEU A 135 -12.50 -16.59 4.47
N LEU A 136 -12.89 -16.87 3.22
CA LEU A 136 -12.50 -16.05 2.08
C LEU A 136 -13.19 -14.67 2.10
N ASN A 137 -14.45 -14.58 2.56
CA ASN A 137 -15.13 -13.29 2.72
C ASN A 137 -14.52 -12.43 3.83
N ASP A 138 -14.17 -13.02 4.98
CA ASP A 138 -13.47 -12.30 6.05
C ASP A 138 -12.10 -11.80 5.58
N ARG A 139 -11.34 -12.65 4.87
CA ARG A 139 -10.08 -12.24 4.23
C ARG A 139 -10.30 -11.14 3.20
N LEU A 140 -11.31 -11.24 2.35
CA LEU A 140 -11.62 -10.23 1.33
C LEU A 140 -11.90 -8.88 1.99
N LYS A 141 -12.78 -8.86 3.00
CA LYS A 141 -13.12 -7.66 3.76
C LYS A 141 -11.89 -7.01 4.38
N LYS A 142 -11.05 -7.79 5.07
CA LYS A 142 -9.78 -7.29 5.66
C LYS A 142 -8.84 -6.70 4.62
N ASN A 143 -8.68 -7.35 3.46
CA ASN A 143 -7.84 -6.84 2.38
C ASN A 143 -8.43 -5.56 1.75
N GLN A 144 -9.75 -5.46 1.61
CA GLN A 144 -10.42 -4.24 1.12
C GLN A 144 -10.28 -3.07 2.11
N GLU A 145 -10.43 -3.32 3.41
CA GLU A 145 -10.16 -2.32 4.45
C GLU A 145 -8.69 -1.87 4.42
N GLN A 146 -7.76 -2.82 4.29
CA GLN A 146 -6.33 -2.53 4.17
C GLN A 146 -6.02 -1.73 2.90
N LEU A 147 -6.67 -2.03 1.77
CA LEU A 147 -6.53 -1.29 0.52
C LEU A 147 -6.92 0.17 0.69
N LYS A 148 -8.05 0.43 1.36
CA LYS A 148 -8.48 1.80 1.66
C LYS A 148 -7.46 2.54 2.52
N ILE A 149 -6.98 1.91 3.60
CA ILE A 149 -5.97 2.50 4.49
C ILE A 149 -4.68 2.82 3.75
N VAL A 150 -4.17 1.89 2.94
CA VAL A 150 -2.93 2.08 2.17
C VAL A 150 -3.10 3.21 1.14
N THR A 151 -4.26 3.30 0.51
CA THR A 151 -4.57 4.36 -0.46
C THR A 151 -4.58 5.73 0.21
N GLU A 152 -5.26 5.87 1.36
CA GLU A 152 -5.26 7.11 2.17
C GLU A 152 -3.84 7.49 2.64
N ASP A 153 -3.04 6.51 3.06
CA ASP A 153 -1.65 6.75 3.47
C ASP A 153 -0.78 7.22 2.30
N LEU A 154 -0.97 6.66 1.11
CA LEU A 154 -0.24 7.06 -0.09
C LEU A 154 -0.58 8.49 -0.52
N GLU A 155 -1.86 8.86 -0.46
CA GLU A 155 -2.31 10.22 -0.75
C GLU A 155 -1.69 11.21 0.24
N PHE A 156 -1.76 10.92 1.54
CA PHE A 156 -1.12 11.72 2.58
C PHE A 156 0.40 11.85 2.35
N LEU A 157 1.10 10.74 2.07
CA LEU A 157 2.53 10.76 1.80
C LEU A 157 2.88 11.61 0.56
N LYS A 158 2.07 11.54 -0.49
CA LYS A 158 2.28 12.33 -1.72
C LYS A 158 2.19 13.84 -1.45
N GLU A 159 1.20 14.29 -0.68
CA GLU A 159 1.06 15.69 -0.27
C GLU A 159 2.26 16.16 0.57
N ASN A 160 2.70 15.33 1.51
CA ASN A 160 3.83 15.64 2.40
C ASN A 160 5.18 15.66 1.66
N ILE A 161 5.38 14.74 0.71
CA ILE A 161 6.55 14.75 -0.19
C ILE A 161 6.57 16.05 -0.99
N THR A 162 5.45 16.43 -1.61
CA THR A 162 5.34 17.66 -2.38
C THR A 162 5.66 18.89 -1.53
N THR A 163 5.10 18.95 -0.31
CA THR A 163 5.35 20.03 0.66
C THR A 163 6.83 20.12 1.01
N MET A 164 7.49 19.00 1.30
CA MET A 164 8.92 18.97 1.62
C MET A 164 9.80 19.33 0.42
N GLU A 165 9.44 18.94 -0.80
CA GLU A 165 10.16 19.31 -2.01
C GLU A 165 10.09 20.83 -2.25
N VAL A 166 8.91 21.43 -2.08
CA VAL A 166 8.74 22.89 -2.14
C VAL A 166 9.56 23.61 -1.06
N ASN A 167 9.52 23.13 0.19
CA ASN A 167 10.31 23.71 1.28
C ASN A 167 11.82 23.64 0.99
N THR A 168 12.29 22.50 0.48
CA THR A 168 13.70 22.29 0.11
C THR A 168 14.13 23.23 -1.01
N ALA A 169 13.30 23.38 -2.04
CA ALA A 169 13.56 24.31 -3.15
C ALA A 169 13.57 25.77 -2.68
N ARG A 170 12.65 26.17 -1.80
CA ARG A 170 12.61 27.52 -1.21
C ARG A 170 13.85 27.82 -0.40
N LEU A 171 14.28 26.88 0.44
CA LEU A 171 15.49 27.00 1.25
C LEU A 171 16.73 27.19 0.35
N TYR A 172 16.83 26.38 -0.71
CA TYR A 172 17.92 26.50 -1.69
C TYR A 172 17.91 27.84 -2.43
N ASN A 173 16.75 28.28 -2.92
CA ASN A 173 16.61 29.55 -3.64
C ASN A 173 16.98 30.74 -2.76
N TRP A 174 16.57 30.72 -1.48
CA TRP A 174 16.92 31.75 -0.51
C TRP A 174 18.44 31.83 -0.28
N ASP A 175 19.13 30.70 -0.16
CA ASP A 175 20.60 30.68 0.00
C ASP A 175 21.32 31.21 -1.24
N VAL A 176 20.84 30.87 -2.43
CA VAL A 176 21.36 31.44 -3.70
C VAL A 176 21.20 32.96 -3.73
N GLU A 177 20.04 33.50 -3.35
CA GLU A 177 19.82 34.94 -3.26
C GLU A 177 20.71 35.62 -2.21
N ARG A 178 20.87 35.01 -1.04
CA ARG A 178 21.75 35.48 0.03
C ARG A 178 23.20 35.60 -0.47
N ARG A 179 23.72 34.53 -1.09
CA ARG A 179 25.09 34.50 -1.62
C ARG A 179 25.30 35.50 -2.75
N LYS A 180 24.29 35.73 -3.60
CA LYS A 180 24.35 36.77 -4.65
C LYS A 180 24.43 38.17 -4.05
N LYS A 181 23.59 38.47 -3.05
CA LYS A 181 23.61 39.76 -2.34
C LYS A 181 24.95 39.99 -1.63
N ALA A 182 25.51 38.97 -0.97
CA ALA A 182 26.81 39.05 -0.30
C ALA A 182 27.99 39.28 -1.25
N LYS A 183 27.90 38.87 -2.52
CA LYS A 183 28.92 39.15 -3.56
C LYS A 183 28.78 40.51 -4.24
N ALA A 184 27.59 41.11 -4.15
CA ALA A 184 27.28 42.41 -4.75
C ALA A 184 27.47 43.59 -3.77
N ALA A 185 27.59 43.29 -2.47
CA ALA A 185 27.99 44.21 -1.42
C ALA A 185 29.51 44.20 -1.25
#